data_AF-H1UUI6-F1
#
_entry.id   AF-H1UUI6-F1
#
_cell.length_a   1.000
_cell.length_b   1.000
_cell.length_c   1.000
_cell.angle_alpha   90.00
_cell.angle_beta   90.00
_cell.angle_gamma   90.00
#
_symmetry.space_group_name_H-M   'P 1'
#
loop_
_entity.id
_entity.type
_entity.pdbx_description
1 polymer ?
#
loop_
_entity_poly.entity_id
_entity_poly.type
_entity_poly.pdbx_seq_one_letter_code
_entity_poly.pdbx_strand_id
1 'polypeptide(L)'
;MIPAKTETEAPCIKDPKEIEAKPAEAMESAAKMFVKDKKHMEQMLALSTIPLRMDQQIQCIKTIQQELLKLHLKQVMLLDGCTELLHELKAVQPTDENEEIKVLETFREVKSKLSGVFEHYLPAQLSILKQESKISQVSAEIIPK
;
A
#
# COMPACT_ATOMS: atom_id res chain seq x y z
N MET A 1 98.94 -33.03 -4.80
CA MET A 1 99.17 -34.25 -3.98
C MET A 1 97.80 -34.81 -3.56
N ILE A 2 97.77 -36.02 -3.01
CA ILE A 2 96.64 -36.98 -2.90
C ILE A 2 96.83 -37.76 -1.56
N PRO A 3 95.84 -38.40 -0.88
CA PRO A 3 94.36 -38.29 -0.79
C PRO A 3 93.93 -37.86 0.66
N ALA A 4 92.79 -38.15 1.32
CA ALA A 4 91.96 -39.36 1.59
C ALA A 4 90.49 -38.95 1.92
N LYS A 5 89.41 -39.67 1.54
CA LYS A 5 88.86 -40.98 2.02
C LYS A 5 88.53 -41.00 3.53
N THR A 6 87.44 -41.60 4.02
CA THR A 6 86.51 -42.69 3.57
C THR A 6 85.03 -42.24 3.57
N GLU A 7 84.06 -42.80 2.80
CA GLU A 7 83.43 -44.15 2.81
C GLU A 7 82.80 -44.53 4.17
N THR A 8 81.55 -45.02 4.31
CA THR A 8 80.44 -45.32 3.34
C THR A 8 79.08 -44.95 4.00
N GLU A 9 77.84 -45.46 3.78
CA GLU A 9 77.19 -46.54 3.00
C GLU A 9 75.70 -46.14 2.70
N ALA A 10 74.90 -46.99 2.02
CA ALA A 10 73.50 -46.75 1.62
C ALA A 10 72.43 -47.62 2.36
N PRO A 11 71.13 -47.55 1.98
CA PRO A 11 70.65 -48.26 0.78
C PRO A 11 69.69 -47.47 -0.15
N CYS A 12 69.46 -48.06 -1.33
CA CYS A 12 68.57 -47.62 -2.43
C CYS A 12 67.08 -47.46 -1.98
N ILE A 13 66.18 -46.73 -2.66
CA ILE A 13 65.55 -47.05 -3.97
C ILE A 13 64.94 -45.81 -4.68
N LYS A 14 65.20 -45.72 -5.99
CA LYS A 14 64.50 -45.12 -7.16
C LYS A 14 63.25 -44.20 -7.02
N ASP A 15 63.20 -43.22 -7.94
CA ASP A 15 62.09 -42.39 -8.49
C ASP A 15 60.67 -43.03 -8.58
N PRO A 16 59.55 -42.25 -8.67
CA PRO A 16 59.46 -40.95 -9.35
C PRO A 16 58.53 -39.87 -8.72
N LYS A 17 58.28 -38.80 -9.50
CA LYS A 17 57.28 -37.74 -9.23
C LYS A 17 55.90 -38.29 -8.83
N GLU A 18 55.35 -37.77 -7.74
CA GLU A 18 53.90 -37.76 -7.51
C GLU A 18 53.40 -36.31 -7.47
N ILE A 19 52.46 -35.98 -8.35
CA ILE A 19 51.73 -34.72 -8.32
C ILE A 19 50.44 -35.02 -7.55
N GLU A 20 50.39 -34.63 -6.27
CA GLU A 20 49.16 -34.71 -5.47
C GLU A 20 48.10 -33.72 -6.01
N ALA A 21 47.42 -34.11 -7.08
CA ALA A 21 46.30 -33.39 -7.66
C ALA A 21 45.08 -33.53 -6.75
N LYS A 22 45.05 -32.75 -5.66
CA LYS A 22 44.00 -32.71 -4.62
C LYS A 22 42.61 -32.40 -5.23
N PRO A 23 41.71 -33.39 -5.45
CA PRO A 23 40.54 -33.17 -6.31
C PRO A 23 39.39 -32.41 -5.64
N ALA A 24 39.31 -32.46 -4.31
CA ALA A 24 38.13 -32.07 -3.55
C ALA A 24 37.82 -30.57 -3.61
N GLU A 25 38.83 -29.70 -3.43
CA GLU A 25 38.64 -28.24 -3.40
C GLU A 25 38.26 -27.68 -4.78
N ALA A 26 38.73 -28.30 -5.86
CA ALA A 26 38.33 -27.95 -7.22
C ALA A 26 36.84 -28.30 -7.48
N MET A 27 36.39 -29.49 -7.05
CA MET A 27 34.99 -29.89 -7.16
C MET A 27 34.04 -29.01 -6.33
N GLU A 28 34.40 -28.71 -5.07
CA GLU A 28 33.54 -27.88 -4.21
C GLU A 28 33.45 -26.43 -4.72
N SER A 29 34.57 -25.88 -5.21
CA SER A 29 34.62 -24.55 -5.84
C SER A 29 33.73 -24.50 -7.09
N ALA A 30 33.87 -25.47 -8.00
CA ALA A 30 33.06 -25.55 -9.21
C ALA A 30 31.57 -25.69 -8.89
N ALA A 31 31.19 -26.57 -7.96
CA ALA A 31 29.80 -26.76 -7.56
C ALA A 31 29.16 -25.48 -7.01
N LYS A 32 29.87 -24.72 -6.17
CA LYS A 32 29.42 -23.41 -5.67
C LYS A 32 29.26 -22.39 -6.79
N MET A 33 30.13 -22.40 -7.79
CA MET A 33 30.05 -21.50 -8.95
C MET A 33 28.83 -21.82 -9.83
N PHE A 34 28.64 -23.08 -10.23
CA PHE A 34 27.45 -23.52 -11.00
C PHE A 34 26.12 -23.18 -10.31
N VAL A 35 26.03 -23.34 -8.97
CA VAL A 35 24.82 -22.95 -8.21
C VAL A 35 24.61 -21.44 -8.18
N LYS A 36 25.69 -20.65 -8.06
CA LYS A 36 25.63 -19.18 -8.10
C LYS A 36 25.18 -18.67 -9.47
N ASP A 37 25.70 -19.24 -10.55
CA ASP A 37 25.41 -18.81 -11.92
C ASP A 37 23.98 -19.19 -12.33
N LYS A 38 23.50 -20.38 -11.94
CA LYS A 38 22.08 -20.75 -12.06
C LYS A 38 21.17 -19.76 -11.32
N LYS A 39 21.48 -19.45 -10.06
CA LYS A 39 20.69 -18.50 -9.26
C LYS A 39 20.70 -17.09 -9.87
N HIS A 40 21.83 -16.66 -10.43
CA HIS A 40 21.92 -15.38 -11.12
C HIS A 40 21.07 -15.36 -12.40
N MET A 41 21.09 -16.43 -13.21
CA MET A 41 20.22 -16.57 -14.38
C MET A 41 18.73 -16.54 -14.00
N GLU A 42 18.33 -17.26 -12.94
CA GLU A 42 16.97 -17.21 -12.39
C GLU A 42 16.57 -15.79 -11.94
N GLN A 43 17.50 -15.03 -11.34
CA GLN A 43 17.26 -13.63 -10.98
C GLN A 43 17.13 -12.70 -12.20
N MET A 44 17.92 -12.90 -13.26
CA MET A 44 17.81 -12.10 -14.49
C MET A 44 16.53 -12.42 -15.28
N LEU A 45 16.11 -13.68 -15.30
CA LEU A 45 14.80 -14.10 -15.84
C LEU A 45 13.64 -13.55 -15.01
N ALA A 46 13.75 -13.52 -13.68
CA ALA A 46 12.75 -12.89 -12.83
C ALA A 46 12.68 -11.37 -13.09
N LEU A 47 13.84 -10.70 -13.19
CA LEU A 47 13.96 -9.25 -13.44
C LEU A 47 13.30 -8.83 -14.76
N SER A 48 13.48 -9.58 -15.85
CA SER A 48 12.86 -9.26 -17.14
C SER A 48 11.34 -9.36 -17.14
N THR A 49 10.73 -10.10 -16.20
CA THR A 49 9.26 -10.15 -16.02
C THR A 49 8.70 -9.00 -15.17
N ILE A 50 9.54 -8.23 -14.46
CA ILE A 50 9.07 -7.18 -13.54
C ILE A 50 8.27 -6.09 -14.25
N PRO A 51 8.65 -5.55 -15.44
CA PRO A 51 7.85 -4.54 -16.13
C PRO A 51 6.43 -5.02 -16.45
N LEU A 52 6.29 -6.19 -17.08
CA LEU A 52 4.97 -6.79 -17.40
C LEU A 52 4.10 -7.00 -16.15
N ARG A 53 4.71 -7.44 -15.04
CA ARG A 53 4.01 -7.62 -13.76
C ARG A 53 3.62 -6.28 -13.12
N MET A 54 4.44 -5.24 -13.30
CA MET A 54 4.12 -3.88 -12.85
C MET A 54 2.97 -3.29 -13.66
N ASP A 55 2.97 -3.46 -14.99
CA ASP A 55 1.87 -3.04 -15.86
C ASP A 55 0.55 -3.70 -15.45
N GLN A 56 0.56 -5.00 -15.14
CA GLN A 56 -0.61 -5.71 -14.61
C GLN A 56 -1.12 -5.08 -13.29
N GLN A 57 -0.24 -4.77 -12.34
CA GLN A 57 -0.62 -4.08 -11.10
C GLN A 57 -1.21 -2.68 -11.38
N ILE A 58 -0.59 -1.91 -12.29
CA ILE A 58 -1.06 -0.58 -12.69
C ILE A 58 -2.45 -0.65 -13.32
N GLN A 59 -2.76 -1.65 -14.14
CA GLN A 59 -4.10 -1.82 -14.71
C GLN A 59 -5.13 -2.21 -13.64
N CYS A 60 -4.79 -3.11 -12.71
CA CYS A 60 -5.66 -3.41 -11.56
C CYS A 60 -5.97 -2.16 -10.73
N ILE A 61 -4.97 -1.33 -10.44
CA ILE A 61 -5.14 -0.06 -9.72
C ILE A 61 -6.06 0.89 -10.51
N LYS A 62 -5.89 1.02 -11.83
CA LYS A 62 -6.77 1.85 -12.68
C LYS A 62 -8.23 1.39 -12.62
N THR A 63 -8.49 0.08 -12.68
CA THR A 63 -9.85 -0.48 -12.55
C THR A 63 -10.47 -0.13 -11.21
N ILE A 64 -9.74 -0.34 -10.10
CA ILE A 64 -10.19 -0.02 -8.75
C ILE A 64 -10.52 1.47 -8.61
N GLN A 65 -9.68 2.36 -9.15
CA GLN A 65 -9.94 3.80 -9.12
C GLN A 65 -11.20 4.20 -9.92
N GLN A 66 -11.48 3.55 -11.05
CA GLN A 66 -12.73 3.77 -11.80
C GLN A 66 -13.96 3.26 -11.03
N GLU A 67 -13.84 2.18 -10.25
CA GLU A 67 -14.92 1.66 -9.41
C GLU A 67 -15.16 2.55 -8.19
N LEU A 68 -14.09 3.02 -7.52
CA LEU A 68 -14.17 4.00 -6.44
C LEU A 68 -14.85 5.31 -6.90
N LEU A 69 -14.53 5.80 -8.10
CA LEU A 69 -15.19 6.98 -8.68
C LEU A 69 -16.70 6.75 -8.91
N LYS A 70 -17.10 5.57 -9.42
CA LYS A 70 -18.52 5.21 -9.60
C LYS A 70 -19.27 5.10 -8.26
N LEU A 71 -18.60 4.59 -7.22
CA LEU A 71 -19.16 4.51 -5.86
C LEU A 71 -19.28 5.90 -5.22
N HIS A 72 -18.28 6.77 -5.41
CA HIS A 72 -18.34 8.15 -4.92
C HIS A 72 -19.43 8.97 -5.61
N LEU A 73 -19.63 8.82 -6.93
CA LEU A 73 -20.75 9.48 -7.61
C LEU A 73 -22.12 9.02 -7.06
N LYS A 74 -22.29 7.71 -6.79
CA LYS A 74 -23.49 7.21 -6.13
C LYS A 74 -23.66 7.77 -4.71
N GLN A 75 -22.57 7.95 -3.97
CA GLN A 75 -22.60 8.57 -2.64
C GLN A 75 -23.06 10.02 -2.71
N VAL A 76 -22.62 10.79 -3.71
CA VAL A 76 -23.11 12.17 -3.95
C VAL A 76 -24.60 12.17 -4.27
N MET A 77 -25.07 11.34 -5.22
CA MET A 77 -26.50 11.26 -5.57
C MET A 77 -27.40 10.88 -4.37
N LEU A 78 -26.89 10.11 -3.40
CA LEU A 78 -27.62 9.79 -2.17
C LEU A 78 -27.67 10.98 -1.20
N LEU A 79 -26.63 11.83 -1.16
CA LEU A 79 -26.62 13.07 -0.39
C LEU A 79 -27.53 14.14 -1.01
N ASP A 80 -27.63 14.17 -2.35
CA ASP A 80 -28.59 15.01 -3.06
C ASP A 80 -30.03 14.61 -2.66
N GLY A 81 -30.36 13.32 -2.67
CA GLY A 81 -31.66 12.81 -2.16
C GLY A 81 -31.92 13.11 -0.67
N CYS A 82 -30.88 13.07 0.18
CA CYS A 82 -31.00 13.56 1.56
C CYS A 82 -31.30 15.07 1.64
N THR A 83 -30.83 15.84 0.67
CA THR A 83 -31.07 17.30 0.58
C THR A 83 -32.48 17.59 0.09
N GLU A 84 -33.00 16.82 -0.86
CA GLU A 84 -34.43 16.87 -1.28
C GLU A 84 -35.38 16.61 -0.10
N LEU A 85 -35.13 15.57 0.71
CA LEU A 85 -35.91 15.27 1.92
C LEU A 85 -35.84 16.36 2.99
N LEU A 86 -34.68 17.04 3.13
CA LEU A 86 -34.55 18.22 4.00
C LEU A 86 -35.33 19.42 3.47
N HIS A 87 -35.44 19.59 2.15
CA HIS A 87 -36.27 20.63 1.55
C HIS A 87 -37.77 20.34 1.70
N GLU A 88 -38.20 19.09 1.54
CA GLU A 88 -39.57 18.65 1.82
C GLU A 88 -39.95 18.95 3.28
N LEU A 89 -39.15 18.47 4.23
CA LEU A 89 -39.40 18.68 5.67
C LEU A 89 -39.41 20.19 6.06
N LYS A 90 -38.61 21.01 5.37
CA LYS A 90 -38.59 22.48 5.56
C LYS A 90 -39.76 23.20 4.88
N ALA A 91 -40.44 22.58 3.92
CA ALA A 91 -41.62 23.14 3.28
C ALA A 91 -42.91 22.92 4.10
N VAL A 92 -42.91 21.99 5.07
CA VAL A 92 -44.04 21.74 5.97
C VAL A 92 -44.29 22.97 6.86
N GLN A 93 -45.50 23.51 6.79
CA GLN A 93 -45.98 24.56 7.70
C GLN A 93 -47.04 23.92 8.62
N PRO A 94 -46.74 23.70 9.91
CA PRO A 94 -47.72 23.17 10.86
C PRO A 94 -48.83 24.21 11.13
N THR A 95 -50.05 23.72 11.34
CA THR A 95 -51.23 24.54 11.61
C THR A 95 -51.71 24.46 13.07
N ASP A 96 -51.25 23.45 13.82
CA ASP A 96 -51.44 23.31 15.27
C ASP A 96 -50.17 22.86 16.01
N GLU A 97 -50.20 22.94 17.35
CA GLU A 97 -49.08 22.62 18.25
C GLU A 97 -48.62 21.15 18.16
N ASN A 98 -49.53 20.22 17.86
CA ASN A 98 -49.22 18.80 17.71
C ASN A 98 -48.57 18.51 16.35
N GLU A 99 -48.97 19.22 15.29
CA GLU A 99 -48.23 19.25 14.03
C GLU A 99 -46.83 19.86 14.20
N GLU A 100 -46.69 20.96 14.97
CA GLU A 100 -45.39 21.58 15.24
C GLU A 100 -44.45 20.63 15.99
N ILE A 101 -44.92 20.00 17.08
CA ILE A 101 -44.17 18.97 17.82
C ILE A 101 -43.68 17.88 16.88
N LYS A 102 -44.56 17.33 16.02
CA LYS A 102 -44.23 16.27 15.06
C LYS A 102 -43.18 16.71 14.04
N VAL A 103 -43.25 17.94 13.54
CA VAL A 103 -42.23 18.52 12.64
C VAL A 103 -40.89 18.66 13.36
N LEU A 104 -40.87 19.18 14.59
CA LEU A 104 -39.66 19.35 15.40
C LEU A 104 -39.00 18.03 15.80
N GLU A 105 -39.78 17.00 16.10
CA GLU A 105 -39.28 15.64 16.36
C GLU A 105 -38.69 15.01 15.09
N THR A 106 -39.36 15.17 13.94
CA THR A 106 -38.86 14.69 12.65
C THR A 106 -37.53 15.37 12.29
N PHE A 107 -37.42 16.69 12.46
CA PHE A 107 -36.15 17.43 12.30
C PHE A 107 -35.04 16.91 13.23
N ARG A 108 -35.37 16.59 14.49
CA ARG A 108 -34.42 16.04 15.46
C ARG A 108 -33.90 14.67 15.02
N GLU A 109 -34.78 13.80 14.55
CA GLU A 109 -34.42 12.44 14.09
C GLU A 109 -33.59 12.49 12.79
N VAL A 110 -34.02 13.26 11.80
CA VAL A 110 -33.30 13.43 10.52
C VAL A 110 -31.91 14.03 10.76
N LYS A 111 -31.80 15.06 11.62
CA LYS A 111 -30.51 15.62 12.03
C LYS A 111 -29.60 14.58 12.67
N SER A 112 -30.13 13.76 13.59
CA SER A 112 -29.37 12.69 14.26
C SER A 112 -28.84 11.65 13.26
N LYS A 113 -29.70 11.18 12.34
CA LYS A 113 -29.32 10.23 11.27
C LYS A 113 -28.22 10.79 10.36
N LEU A 114 -28.37 12.04 9.91
CA LEU A 114 -27.38 12.69 9.05
C LEU A 114 -26.05 12.94 9.77
N SER A 115 -26.07 13.37 11.04
CA SER A 115 -24.85 13.47 11.85
C SER A 115 -24.08 12.15 11.91
N GLY A 116 -24.77 11.02 12.15
CA GLY A 116 -24.13 9.69 12.13
C GLY A 116 -23.53 9.31 10.77
N VAL A 117 -24.17 9.67 9.67
CA VAL A 117 -23.60 9.47 8.32
C VAL A 117 -22.31 10.28 8.15
N PHE A 118 -22.32 11.56 8.52
CA PHE A 118 -21.16 12.43 8.37
C PHE A 118 -20.01 12.09 9.33
N GLU A 119 -20.30 11.65 10.56
CA GLU A 119 -19.28 11.34 11.57
C GLU A 119 -18.56 10.01 11.31
N HIS A 120 -19.21 9.04 10.67
CA HIS A 120 -18.64 7.72 10.41
C HIS A 120 -18.15 7.51 8.97
N TYR A 121 -18.80 8.12 7.96
CA TYR A 121 -18.53 7.83 6.55
C TYR A 121 -18.06 9.03 5.71
N LEU A 122 -18.20 10.26 6.23
CA LEU A 122 -17.76 11.50 5.57
C LEU A 122 -16.98 12.46 6.52
N PRO A 123 -16.03 11.97 7.35
CA PRO A 123 -15.42 12.77 8.40
C PRO A 123 -14.58 13.95 7.88
N ALA A 124 -14.01 13.84 6.67
CA ALA A 124 -13.29 14.93 6.02
C ALA A 124 -14.23 16.07 5.59
N GLN A 125 -15.35 15.72 4.97
CA GLN A 125 -16.41 16.66 4.58
C GLN A 125 -17.02 17.33 5.82
N LEU A 126 -17.23 16.56 6.89
CA LEU A 126 -17.71 17.10 8.16
C LEU A 126 -16.72 18.10 8.79
N SER A 127 -15.41 17.88 8.62
CA SER A 127 -14.38 18.83 9.07
C SER A 127 -14.49 20.17 8.30
N ILE A 128 -14.66 20.11 6.98
CA ILE A 128 -14.86 21.28 6.10
C ILE A 128 -16.12 22.06 6.53
N LEU A 129 -17.27 21.37 6.65
CA LEU A 129 -18.53 21.99 7.09
C LEU A 129 -18.42 22.62 8.50
N LYS A 130 -17.70 21.98 9.43
CA LYS A 130 -17.40 22.51 10.77
C LYS A 130 -16.41 23.69 10.76
N GLN A 131 -15.66 23.91 9.68
CA GLN A 131 -14.81 25.08 9.46
C GLN A 131 -15.59 26.23 8.82
N GLU A 132 -16.34 25.95 7.75
CA GLU A 132 -17.20 26.94 7.05
C GLU A 132 -18.26 27.55 7.98
N SER A 133 -18.88 26.73 8.82
CA SER A 133 -19.85 27.19 9.84
C SER A 133 -19.25 28.24 10.80
N LYS A 134 -17.99 28.08 11.21
CA LYS A 134 -17.28 29.05 12.08
C LYS A 134 -16.96 30.34 11.34
N ILE A 135 -16.54 30.24 10.08
CA ILE A 135 -16.25 31.41 9.23
C ILE A 135 -17.54 32.22 9.01
N SER A 136 -18.67 31.55 8.78
CA SER A 136 -19.98 32.20 8.63
C SER A 136 -20.45 32.90 9.90
N GLN A 137 -20.23 32.29 11.08
CA GLN A 137 -20.54 32.91 12.38
C GLN A 137 -19.72 34.18 12.62
N VAL A 138 -18.39 34.12 12.47
CA VAL A 138 -17.51 35.28 12.61
C VAL A 138 -17.86 36.38 11.60
N SER A 139 -18.27 36.00 10.38
CA SER A 139 -18.70 36.97 9.35
C SER A 139 -19.98 37.70 9.70
N ALA A 140 -20.88 37.09 10.49
CA ALA A 140 -22.11 37.73 10.97
C ALA A 140 -21.86 38.71 12.14
N GLU A 141 -20.85 38.45 12.98
CA GLU A 141 -20.48 39.32 14.11
C GLU A 141 -19.72 40.59 13.67
N ILE A 142 -19.12 40.58 12.47
CA ILE A 142 -18.28 41.68 11.96
C ILE A 142 -19.10 42.80 11.29
N ILE A 143 -20.38 42.60 10.99
CA ILE A 143 -21.25 43.63 10.39
C ILE A 143 -21.56 44.73 11.45
N PRO A 144 -21.07 45.97 11.31
CA PRO A 144 -21.36 47.03 12.27
C PRO A 144 -22.82 47.51 12.14
N LYS A 145 -23.33 48.10 13.21
CA LYS A 145 -24.72 48.55 13.37
C LYS A 145 -24.86 50.06 13.27
#